data_AF-A0A2V2UY97-F1
#
_entry.id   AF-A0A2V2UY97-F1
#
_cell.length_a   1.000
_cell.length_b   1.000
_cell.length_c   1.000
_cell.angle_alpha   90.00
_cell.angle_beta   90.00
_cell.angle_gamma   90.00
#
_symmetry.space_group_name_H-M   'P 1'
#
loop_
_entity.id
_entity.type
_entity.pdbx_description
1 polymer ?
#
loop_
_entity_poly.entity_id
_entity_poly.type
_entity_poly.pdbx_seq_one_letter_code
_entity_poly.pdbx_strand_id
1 'polypeptide(L)'
;MRVDGNTVQLNCPQPLRDAGFAVAGALFDVDVALDVPDASTLFRKLCATAAPNFTQECQNMVAFCYGVRSSPKRQLMYGSAAGEGYAARVITEFIRLGAKKGIFALSCRFIGPTEHRADLLDADNELGVIVGSVKEGPRVRMVARIRVPLAGDVRAVMDTIVKTMRNTFPPCCVKSSQRLSWRQCLPICPTPSSFSFTVMLLRRSLHITWMQTP
;
A
#
# COMPACT_ATOMS: atom_id res chain seq x y z
N MET A 1 -7.67 -20.43 -8.38
CA MET A 1 -8.36 -19.15 -8.61
C MET A 1 -8.43 -18.95 -10.11
N ARG A 2 -9.54 -18.44 -10.61
CA ARG A 2 -9.70 -18.01 -12.00
C ARG A 2 -10.33 -16.63 -11.98
N VAL A 3 -9.89 -15.75 -12.87
CA VAL A 3 -10.52 -14.45 -13.10
C VAL A 3 -11.22 -14.52 -14.45
N ASP A 4 -12.50 -14.13 -14.49
CA ASP A 4 -13.28 -13.99 -15.70
C ASP A 4 -13.93 -12.60 -15.72
N GLY A 5 -13.42 -11.71 -16.56
CA GLY A 5 -13.77 -10.29 -16.53
C GLY A 5 -13.53 -9.68 -15.14
N ASN A 6 -14.62 -9.35 -14.45
CA ASN A 6 -14.65 -8.74 -13.11
C ASN A 6 -15.07 -9.73 -12.02
N THR A 7 -15.25 -11.00 -12.37
CA THR A 7 -15.64 -12.06 -11.45
C THR A 7 -14.43 -12.90 -11.07
N VAL A 8 -14.23 -13.08 -9.76
CA VAL A 8 -13.19 -13.94 -9.19
C VAL A 8 -13.81 -15.25 -8.74
N GLN A 9 -13.34 -16.35 -9.31
CA GLN A 9 -13.75 -17.70 -8.96
C GLN A 9 -12.67 -18.40 -8.12
N LEU A 10 -13.07 -18.82 -6.92
CA LEU A 10 -12.28 -19.67 -6.03
C LEU A 10 -12.86 -21.08 -6.07
N ASN A 11 -12.04 -22.06 -6.45
CA ASN A 11 -12.42 -23.47 -6.43
C ASN A 11 -11.66 -24.16 -5.30
N CYS A 12 -12.39 -24.92 -4.48
CA CYS A 12 -11.77 -25.72 -3.44
C CYS A 12 -10.95 -26.86 -4.06
N PRO A 13 -9.65 -27.00 -3.76
CA PRO A 13 -8.84 -28.11 -4.20
C PRO A 13 -9.42 -29.46 -3.76
N GLN A 14 -9.30 -30.49 -4.61
CA GLN A 14 -9.84 -31.83 -4.33
C GLN A 14 -9.46 -32.38 -2.93
N PRO A 15 -8.20 -32.27 -2.46
CA PRO A 15 -7.84 -32.81 -1.14
C PRO A 15 -8.59 -32.15 0.03
N LEU A 16 -8.98 -30.88 -0.08
CA LEU A 16 -9.77 -30.20 0.94
C LEU A 16 -11.25 -30.60 0.88
N ARG A 17 -11.77 -30.86 -0.33
CA ARG A 17 -13.11 -31.42 -0.51
C ARG A 17 -13.22 -32.81 0.12
N ASP A 18 -12.21 -33.65 -0.12
CA ASP A 18 -12.15 -35.01 0.44
C ASP A 18 -12.06 -34.99 1.98
N ALA A 19 -11.42 -33.95 2.55
CA ALA A 19 -11.37 -33.71 3.98
C ALA A 19 -12.66 -33.10 4.57
N GLY A 20 -13.73 -32.96 3.79
CA GLY A 20 -15.03 -32.45 4.25
C GLY A 20 -15.11 -30.93 4.37
N PHE A 21 -14.23 -30.18 3.70
CA PHE A 21 -14.30 -28.71 3.71
C PHE A 21 -15.62 -28.23 3.09
N ALA A 22 -16.39 -27.44 3.85
CA ALA A 22 -17.79 -27.13 3.54
C ALA A 22 -18.01 -26.29 2.27
N VAL A 23 -17.00 -25.53 1.82
CA VAL A 23 -17.12 -24.66 0.65
C VAL A 23 -16.46 -25.31 -0.56
N ALA A 24 -17.26 -25.78 -1.51
CA ALA A 24 -16.78 -26.38 -2.76
C ALA A 24 -16.19 -25.36 -3.74
N GLY A 25 -16.68 -24.12 -3.69
CA GLY A 25 -16.19 -22.98 -4.45
C GLY A 25 -16.93 -21.70 -4.05
N ALA A 26 -16.41 -20.56 -4.49
CA ALA A 26 -17.00 -19.25 -4.26
C ALA A 26 -16.76 -18.35 -5.48
N LEU A 27 -17.71 -17.45 -5.73
CA LEU A 27 -17.68 -16.46 -6.80
C LEU A 27 -17.86 -15.08 -6.17
N PHE A 28 -17.06 -14.12 -6.61
CA PHE A 28 -17.11 -12.75 -6.13
C PHE A 28 -17.04 -11.79 -7.30
N ASP A 29 -18.02 -10.89 -7.42
CA ASP A 29 -17.98 -9.80 -8.38
C ASP A 29 -17.31 -8.58 -7.73
N VAL A 30 -16.33 -8.01 -8.43
CA VAL A 30 -15.56 -6.85 -7.97
C VAL A 30 -15.44 -5.80 -9.08
N ASP A 31 -15.19 -4.55 -8.72
CA ASP A 31 -15.07 -3.47 -9.71
C ASP A 31 -13.92 -3.70 -10.70
N VAL A 32 -12.83 -4.29 -10.22
CA VAL A 32 -11.65 -4.62 -11.02
C VAL A 32 -11.05 -5.93 -10.52
N ALA A 33 -10.98 -6.93 -11.40
CA ALA A 33 -10.22 -8.15 -11.16
C ALA A 33 -8.96 -8.21 -12.05
N LEU A 34 -7.88 -8.77 -11.50
CA LEU A 34 -6.61 -9.00 -12.18
C LEU A 34 -6.10 -10.40 -11.80
N ASP A 35 -5.84 -11.25 -12.79
CA ASP A 35 -5.27 -12.58 -12.56
C ASP A 35 -3.80 -12.50 -12.11
N VAL A 36 -3.02 -11.64 -12.79
CA VAL A 36 -1.67 -11.27 -12.38
C VAL A 36 -1.65 -9.81 -11.95
N PRO A 37 -1.47 -9.51 -10.66
CA PRO A 37 -1.47 -8.14 -10.18
C PRO A 37 -0.20 -7.40 -10.63
N ASP A 38 -0.38 -6.34 -11.41
CA ASP A 38 0.66 -5.41 -11.84
C ASP A 38 0.29 -3.99 -11.43
N ALA A 39 1.24 -3.27 -10.82
CA ALA A 39 1.05 -1.91 -10.34
C ALA A 39 0.66 -0.93 -11.46
N SER A 40 1.20 -1.11 -12.67
CA SER A 40 0.93 -0.21 -13.80
C SER A 40 -0.50 -0.38 -14.31
N THR A 41 -0.97 -1.62 -14.39
CA THR A 41 -2.31 -1.97 -14.83
C THR A 41 -3.35 -1.58 -13.79
N LEU A 42 -3.07 -1.82 -12.50
CA LEU A 42 -3.91 -1.35 -11.40
C LEU A 42 -4.03 0.17 -11.40
N PHE A 43 -2.90 0.87 -11.56
CA PHE A 43 -2.87 2.33 -11.68
C PHE A 43 -3.74 2.81 -12.85
N ARG A 44 -3.59 2.25 -14.06
CA ARG A 44 -4.40 2.67 -15.22
C ARG A 44 -5.90 2.47 -14.99
N LYS A 45 -6.29 1.34 -14.38
CA LYS A 45 -7.71 1.03 -14.12
C LYS A 45 -8.33 1.91 -13.04
N LEU A 46 -7.59 2.21 -11.96
CA LEU A 46 -8.15 2.92 -10.79
C LEU A 46 -7.91 4.44 -10.83
N CYS A 47 -6.80 4.89 -11.44
CA CYS A 47 -6.39 6.29 -11.36
C CYS A 47 -7.35 7.22 -12.12
N ALA A 48 -7.94 6.75 -13.22
CA ALA A 48 -8.88 7.55 -14.02
C ALA A 48 -10.07 8.04 -13.19
N THR A 49 -10.58 7.22 -12.27
CA THR A 49 -11.68 7.59 -11.37
C THR A 49 -11.17 8.35 -10.14
N ALA A 50 -10.01 7.95 -9.61
CA ALA A 50 -9.45 8.51 -8.38
C ALA A 50 -8.94 9.96 -8.54
N ALA A 51 -8.25 10.26 -9.64
CA ALA A 51 -7.63 11.55 -9.88
C ALA A 51 -8.60 12.75 -9.89
N PRO A 52 -9.74 12.72 -10.62
CA PRO A 52 -10.70 13.83 -10.58
C PRO A 52 -11.32 14.00 -9.19
N ASN A 53 -11.63 12.90 -8.47
CA ASN A 53 -12.17 12.98 -7.11
C ASN A 53 -11.22 13.71 -6.14
N PHE A 54 -9.91 13.47 -6.26
CA PHE A 54 -8.91 14.15 -5.44
C PHE A 54 -8.66 15.60 -5.87
N THR A 55 -8.52 15.84 -7.18
CA THR A 55 -8.06 17.14 -7.70
C THR A 55 -9.17 18.16 -7.96
N GLN A 56 -10.38 17.72 -8.30
CA GLN A 56 -11.53 18.57 -8.63
C GLN A 56 -12.57 18.55 -7.52
N GLU A 57 -13.03 17.35 -7.12
CA GLU A 57 -14.06 17.19 -6.08
C GLU A 57 -13.54 17.34 -4.65
N CYS A 58 -12.23 17.53 -4.50
CA CYS A 58 -11.61 17.86 -3.23
C CYS A 58 -11.78 16.78 -2.14
N GLN A 59 -11.96 15.52 -2.55
CA GLN A 59 -12.22 14.40 -1.66
C GLN A 59 -10.93 13.81 -1.09
N ASN A 60 -10.99 13.41 0.19
CA ASN A 60 -9.94 12.58 0.78
C ASN A 60 -10.00 11.18 0.18
N MET A 61 -8.84 10.61 -0.09
CA MET A 61 -8.73 9.31 -0.73
C MET A 61 -8.00 8.33 0.17
N VAL A 62 -8.47 7.09 0.20
CA VAL A 62 -7.80 6.02 0.93
C VAL A 62 -7.68 4.79 0.05
N ALA A 63 -6.47 4.23 -0.04
CA ALA A 63 -6.23 2.96 -0.71
C ALA A 63 -5.69 1.96 0.31
N PHE A 64 -6.39 0.83 0.44
CA PHE A 64 -5.97 -0.30 1.27
C PHE A 64 -5.52 -1.47 0.42
N CYS A 65 -4.38 -2.07 0.78
CA CYS A 65 -4.00 -3.38 0.26
C CYS A 65 -4.14 -4.41 1.39
N TYR A 66 -5.00 -5.41 1.15
CA TYR A 66 -5.37 -6.45 2.11
C TYR A 66 -5.20 -7.83 1.49
N GLY A 67 -4.86 -8.82 2.31
CA GLY A 67 -4.72 -10.21 1.90
C GLY A 67 -3.75 -10.98 2.77
N VAL A 68 -3.76 -12.30 2.62
CA VAL A 68 -2.90 -13.23 3.35
C VAL A 68 -1.42 -12.91 3.17
N ARG A 69 -0.57 -13.36 4.10
CA ARG A 69 0.88 -13.08 4.11
C ARG A 69 1.60 -13.41 2.80
N SER A 70 1.22 -14.49 2.12
CA SER A 70 1.84 -14.92 0.86
C SER A 70 1.46 -14.05 -0.35
N SER A 71 0.46 -13.18 -0.22
CA SER A 71 0.10 -12.25 -1.29
C SER A 71 1.16 -11.14 -1.42
N PRO A 72 1.57 -10.76 -2.65
CA PRO A 72 2.67 -9.84 -2.91
C PRO A 72 2.31 -8.36 -2.67
N LYS A 73 1.73 -8.05 -1.50
CA LYS A 73 1.21 -6.72 -1.14
C LYS A 73 2.30 -5.65 -1.18
N ARG A 74 3.47 -5.94 -0.61
CA ARG A 74 4.62 -5.02 -0.60
C ARG A 74 5.10 -4.74 -2.02
N GLN A 75 5.28 -5.78 -2.83
CA GLN A 75 5.74 -5.66 -4.21
C GLN A 75 4.76 -4.84 -5.05
N LEU A 76 3.46 -5.07 -4.89
CA LEU A 76 2.44 -4.32 -5.62
C LEU A 76 2.41 -2.85 -5.21
N MET A 77 2.49 -2.55 -3.92
CA MET A 77 2.33 -1.19 -3.40
C MET A 77 3.61 -0.35 -3.50
N TYR A 78 4.78 -0.92 -3.21
CA TYR A 78 6.07 -0.21 -3.16
C TYR A 78 6.99 -0.55 -4.33
N GLY A 79 6.88 -1.75 -4.90
CA GLY A 79 7.82 -2.25 -5.91
C GLY A 79 9.15 -2.74 -5.30
N SER A 80 10.07 -3.12 -6.17
CA SER A 80 11.45 -3.50 -5.80
C SER A 80 12.39 -2.29 -5.76
N ALA A 81 12.12 -1.28 -6.61
CA ALA A 81 12.82 -0.01 -6.66
C ALA A 81 11.84 1.18 -6.57
N ALA A 82 12.35 2.36 -6.24
CA ALA A 82 11.53 3.56 -6.18
C ALA A 82 10.93 3.89 -7.55
N GLY A 83 9.62 4.16 -7.54
CA GLY A 83 8.84 4.49 -8.74
C GLY A 83 8.11 3.31 -9.38
N GLU A 84 8.37 2.07 -8.96
CA GLU A 84 7.76 0.90 -9.60
C GLU A 84 6.37 0.57 -9.04
N GLY A 85 6.19 0.70 -7.73
CA GLY A 85 4.96 0.34 -7.03
C GLY A 85 3.78 1.28 -7.28
N TYR A 86 2.58 0.78 -7.00
CA TYR A 86 1.32 1.52 -7.15
C TYR A 86 1.33 2.85 -6.40
N ALA A 87 1.86 2.89 -5.17
CA ALA A 87 1.90 4.11 -4.37
C ALA A 87 2.71 5.22 -5.06
N ALA A 88 3.92 4.92 -5.54
CA ALA A 88 4.75 5.91 -6.21
C ALA A 88 4.06 6.46 -7.48
N ARG A 89 3.39 5.60 -8.25
CA ARG A 89 2.67 5.99 -9.47
C ARG A 89 1.49 6.92 -9.17
N VAL A 90 0.64 6.55 -8.21
CA VAL A 90 -0.51 7.37 -7.80
C VAL A 90 -0.06 8.73 -7.27
N ILE A 91 0.93 8.75 -6.38
CA ILE A 91 1.43 9.98 -5.76
C ILE A 91 2.03 10.91 -6.83
N THR A 92 2.85 10.36 -7.72
CA THR A 92 3.45 11.11 -8.83
C THR A 92 2.37 11.73 -9.71
N GLU A 93 1.36 10.96 -10.08
CA GLU A 93 0.28 11.45 -10.94
C GLU A 93 -0.57 12.51 -10.25
N PHE A 94 -0.86 12.36 -8.96
CA PHE A 94 -1.67 13.32 -8.21
C PHE A 94 -0.95 14.66 -8.05
N ILE A 95 0.36 14.63 -7.79
CA ILE A 95 1.20 15.83 -7.74
C ILE A 95 1.29 16.46 -9.14
N ARG A 96 1.41 15.66 -10.21
CA ARG A 96 1.44 16.14 -11.59
C ARG A 96 0.13 16.85 -11.97
N LEU A 97 -1.02 16.23 -11.72
CA LEU A 97 -2.34 16.77 -12.05
C LEU A 97 -2.74 17.96 -11.18
N GLY A 98 -2.32 17.95 -9.92
CA GLY A 98 -2.50 19.06 -9.00
C GLY A 98 -1.35 20.08 -9.02
N ALA A 99 -0.42 19.98 -9.97
CA ALA A 99 0.69 20.91 -10.09
C ALA A 99 0.14 22.34 -10.19
N LYS A 100 0.74 23.27 -9.43
CA LYS A 100 0.31 24.67 -9.29
C LYS A 100 -1.01 24.90 -8.54
N LYS A 101 -1.73 23.86 -8.12
CA LYS A 101 -3.00 23.97 -7.35
C LYS A 101 -2.80 23.91 -5.83
N GLY A 102 -1.59 23.58 -5.36
CA GLY A 102 -1.27 23.64 -3.94
C GLY A 102 0.08 23.07 -3.56
N ILE A 103 0.28 22.92 -2.26
CA ILE A 103 1.50 22.40 -1.63
C ILE A 103 1.25 20.94 -1.27
N PHE A 104 2.11 20.06 -1.76
CA PHE A 104 2.09 18.64 -1.42
C PHE A 104 3.13 18.33 -0.36
N ALA A 105 2.73 17.53 0.64
CA ALA A 105 3.65 16.99 1.64
C ALA A 105 3.43 15.49 1.79
N LEU A 106 4.52 14.73 1.85
CA LEU A 106 4.52 13.30 2.10
C LEU A 106 4.93 13.00 3.54
N SER A 107 4.20 12.10 4.17
CA SER A 107 4.61 11.41 5.40
C SER A 107 4.45 9.91 5.21
N CYS A 108 5.35 9.11 5.78
CA CYS A 108 5.31 7.66 5.68
C CYS A 108 5.64 7.04 7.03
N ARG A 109 4.76 6.17 7.52
CA ARG A 109 4.83 5.64 8.88
C ARG A 109 4.60 4.15 8.87
N PHE A 110 5.29 3.49 9.77
CA PHE A 110 5.07 2.11 10.13
C PHE A 110 4.37 2.03 11.49
N ILE A 111 3.39 1.15 11.62
CA ILE A 111 2.74 0.80 12.87
C ILE A 111 2.97 -0.70 13.07
N GLY A 112 3.79 -1.01 14.08
CA GLY A 112 4.13 -2.36 14.47
C GLY A 112 3.05 -3.06 15.30
N PRO A 113 3.32 -4.31 15.70
CA PRO A 113 2.45 -5.11 16.58
C PRO A 113 2.37 -4.53 17.99
N THR A 114 3.49 -4.01 18.48
CA THR A 114 3.61 -3.12 19.62
C THR A 114 3.44 -1.73 19.04
N GLU A 115 2.71 -0.84 19.71
CA GLU A 115 2.36 0.50 19.21
C GLU A 115 3.57 1.41 18.86
N HIS A 116 4.79 0.89 18.94
CA HIS A 116 6.01 1.45 18.38
C HIS A 116 5.83 1.78 16.91
N ARG A 117 6.05 3.05 16.61
CA ARG A 117 5.94 3.64 15.28
C ARG A 117 7.34 3.97 14.80
N ALA A 118 7.67 3.52 13.60
CA ALA A 118 8.86 3.99 12.90
C ALA A 118 8.43 5.00 11.84
N ASP A 119 9.03 6.18 11.87
CA ASP A 119 8.92 7.16 10.80
C ASP A 119 9.87 6.75 9.66
N LEU A 120 9.31 6.46 8.48
CA LEU A 120 10.12 5.95 7.36
C LEU A 120 10.81 7.07 6.58
N LEU A 121 10.48 8.32 6.88
CA LEU A 121 11.17 9.50 6.34
C LEU A 121 12.28 10.01 7.26
N ASP A 122 12.23 9.66 8.54
CA ASP A 122 13.19 10.04 9.56
C ASP A 122 13.42 8.85 10.49
N ALA A 123 14.46 8.07 10.20
CA ALA A 123 14.73 6.81 10.90
C ALA A 123 15.04 7.00 12.39
N ASP A 124 15.48 8.20 12.78
CA ASP A 124 15.85 8.54 14.16
C ASP A 124 14.62 9.02 14.97
N ASN A 125 13.47 9.20 14.32
CA ASN A 125 12.26 9.69 14.97
C ASN A 125 11.38 8.55 15.51
N GLU A 126 11.51 8.30 16.81
CA GLU A 126 10.72 7.31 17.55
C GLU A 126 9.46 7.90 18.25
N LEU A 127 9.25 9.22 18.15
CA LEU A 127 8.30 9.96 19.00
C LEU A 127 6.89 10.10 18.40
N GLY A 128 6.56 9.34 17.35
CA GLY A 128 5.27 9.44 16.68
C GLY A 128 4.10 9.03 17.58
N VAL A 129 3.24 9.98 17.99
CA VAL A 129 2.07 9.72 18.86
C VAL A 129 0.75 9.96 18.11
N ILE A 130 -0.16 8.97 18.08
CA ILE A 130 -1.57 9.14 17.67
C ILE A 130 -2.29 9.93 18.74
N VAL A 131 -2.88 11.05 18.34
CA VAL A 131 -3.67 11.94 19.18
C VAL A 131 -5.04 12.08 18.56
N GLY A 132 -6.10 11.88 19.35
CA GLY A 132 -7.46 12.22 18.96
C GLY A 132 -7.67 13.73 19.07
N SER A 133 -8.13 14.37 18.00
CA SER A 133 -8.65 15.74 18.06
C SER A 133 -10.15 15.73 17.81
N VAL A 134 -10.90 16.46 18.64
CA VAL A 134 -12.34 16.66 18.45
C VAL A 134 -12.65 17.37 17.12
N LYS A 135 -11.73 18.23 16.65
CA LYS A 135 -11.93 19.05 15.44
C LYS A 135 -11.32 18.43 14.18
N GLU A 136 -10.16 17.79 14.31
CA GLU A 136 -9.40 17.27 13.16
C GLU A 136 -9.45 15.74 13.05
N GLY A 137 -10.09 15.06 14.00
CA GLY A 137 -10.08 13.61 14.08
C GLY A 137 -8.74 13.04 14.56
N PRO A 138 -8.53 11.72 14.43
CA PRO A 138 -7.28 11.07 14.81
C PRO A 138 -6.12 11.49 13.89
N ARG A 139 -5.01 11.92 14.49
CA ARG A 139 -3.80 12.35 13.77
C ARG A 139 -2.55 11.87 14.48
N VAL A 140 -1.49 11.54 13.74
CA VAL A 140 -0.17 11.29 14.34
C VAL A 140 0.62 12.60 14.38
N ARG A 141 1.05 13.00 15.58
CA ARG A 141 1.98 14.11 15.83
C ARG A 141 3.43 13.62 15.78
N MET A 142 4.38 14.56 15.67
CA MET A 142 5.82 14.28 15.70
C MET A 142 6.24 13.31 14.60
N VAL A 143 5.85 13.60 13.35
CA VAL A 143 6.27 12.82 12.19
C VAL A 143 6.72 13.76 11.10
N ALA A 144 7.84 13.39 10.47
CA ALA A 144 8.42 14.04 9.34
C ALA A 144 7.40 14.18 8.19
N ARG A 145 7.45 15.36 7.58
CA ARG A 145 6.64 15.75 6.44
C ARG A 145 7.55 16.41 5.43
N ILE A 146 7.89 15.70 4.37
CA ILE A 146 8.74 16.23 3.30
C ILE A 146 7.82 16.92 2.29
N ARG A 147 8.11 18.18 1.96
CA ARG A 147 7.42 18.89 0.88
C ARG A 147 7.88 18.34 -0.46
N VAL A 148 6.93 18.09 -1.36
CA VAL A 148 7.19 17.52 -2.68
C VAL A 148 6.57 18.43 -3.73
N PRO A 149 7.31 19.46 -4.19
CA PRO A 149 6.73 20.47 -5.07
C PRO A 149 6.47 19.95 -6.48
N LEU A 150 7.29 19.00 -6.97
CA LEU A 150 7.20 18.47 -8.31
C LEU A 150 7.08 16.95 -8.32
N ALA A 151 6.43 16.43 -9.36
CA ALA A 151 6.27 14.98 -9.56
C ALA A 151 7.62 14.25 -9.67
N GLY A 152 8.66 14.92 -10.20
CA GLY A 152 10.02 14.38 -10.30
C GLY A 152 10.67 14.09 -8.94
N ASP A 153 10.27 14.82 -7.89
CA ASP A 153 10.85 14.69 -6.55
C ASP A 153 10.32 13.47 -5.78
N VAL A 154 9.19 12.91 -6.22
CA VAL A 154 8.54 11.75 -5.58
C VAL A 154 9.48 10.56 -5.54
N ARG A 155 10.26 10.34 -6.60
CA ARG A 155 11.18 9.20 -6.67
C ARG A 155 12.23 9.25 -5.57
N ALA A 156 12.81 10.40 -5.31
CA ALA A 156 13.82 10.58 -4.26
C ALA A 156 13.22 10.31 -2.86
N VAL A 157 12.00 10.80 -2.60
CA VAL A 157 11.32 10.53 -1.32
C VAL A 157 11.00 9.04 -1.18
N MET A 158 10.52 8.40 -2.25
CA MET A 158 10.24 6.96 -2.25
C MET A 158 11.52 6.12 -2.09
N ASP A 159 12.65 6.56 -2.64
CA ASP A 159 13.96 5.92 -2.45
C ASP A 159 14.38 5.94 -0.97
N THR A 160 14.20 7.07 -0.28
CA THR A 160 14.43 7.15 1.17
C THR A 160 13.55 6.15 1.92
N ILE A 161 12.24 6.12 1.63
CA ILE A 161 11.30 5.21 2.28
C ILE A 161 11.69 3.74 2.06
N VAL A 162 12.03 3.35 0.83
CA VAL A 162 12.42 1.98 0.49
C VAL A 162 13.73 1.60 1.18
N LYS A 163 14.70 2.52 1.27
CA LYS A 163 15.97 2.31 2.00
C LYS A 163 15.73 2.14 3.49
N THR A 164 14.99 3.06 4.13
CA THR A 164 14.66 2.97 5.56
C THR A 164 13.92 1.67 5.85
N MET A 165 12.90 1.33 5.05
CA MET A 165 12.18 0.07 5.18
C MET A 165 13.10 -1.16 5.04
N ARG A 166 14.07 -1.16 4.13
CA ARG A 166 15.03 -2.27 3.98
C ARG A 166 15.93 -2.41 5.21
N ASN A 167 16.27 -1.30 5.87
CA ASN A 167 17.12 -1.30 7.05
C ASN A 167 16.32 -1.65 8.32
N THR A 168 15.06 -1.24 8.41
CA THR A 168 14.18 -1.50 9.56
C THR A 168 13.62 -2.94 9.56
N PHE A 169 13.38 -3.53 8.39
CA PHE A 169 12.80 -4.87 8.28
C PHE A 169 13.79 -5.86 7.71
N PRO A 170 13.94 -7.07 8.31
CA PRO A 170 14.64 -8.17 7.67
C PRO A 170 14.10 -8.38 6.26
N PRO A 171 14.90 -8.86 5.30
CA PRO A 171 14.48 -9.11 3.92
C PRO A 171 13.40 -10.20 3.86
N CYS A 172 12.18 -9.84 4.21
CA CYS A 172 10.99 -10.60 3.98
C CYS A 172 10.60 -10.29 2.54
N CYS A 173 11.22 -10.95 1.57
CA CYS A 173 10.62 -11.36 0.30
C CYS A 173 11.67 -11.96 -0.65
N VAL A 174 11.29 -13.12 -1.18
CA VAL A 174 11.97 -13.95 -2.17
C VAL A 174 12.30 -13.15 -3.45
N LYS A 175 13.41 -13.49 -4.11
CA LYS A 175 13.83 -12.95 -5.42
C LYS A 175 12.67 -12.97 -6.41
N SER A 176 12.52 -11.87 -7.15
CA SER A 176 11.48 -11.59 -8.16
C SER A 176 11.44 -12.55 -9.36
N SER A 177 12.29 -13.59 -9.41
CA SER A 177 12.38 -14.51 -10.55
C SER A 177 11.88 -15.93 -10.29
N GLN A 178 11.49 -16.28 -9.06
CA GLN A 178 10.98 -17.63 -8.79
C GLN A 178 9.46 -17.64 -8.86
N ARG A 179 8.93 -18.42 -9.81
CA ARG A 179 7.54 -18.89 -9.82
C ARG A 179 7.22 -19.37 -8.41
N LEU A 180 6.45 -18.60 -7.66
CA LEU A 180 6.05 -18.97 -6.30
C LEU A 180 5.03 -20.11 -6.41
N SER A 181 5.53 -21.34 -6.44
CA SER A 181 4.73 -22.47 -6.01
C SER A 181 4.48 -22.29 -4.51
N TRP A 182 3.24 -22.45 -4.08
CA TRP A 182 2.78 -22.31 -2.68
C TRP A 182 3.58 -23.12 -1.65
N ARG A 183 4.45 -24.04 -2.09
CA ARG A 183 5.23 -24.95 -1.26
C ARG A 183 6.62 -24.44 -0.86
N GLN A 184 7.07 -23.28 -1.32
CA GLN A 184 8.44 -22.79 -1.09
C GLN A 184 8.56 -21.60 -0.11
N CYS A 185 7.51 -21.31 0.68
CA CYS A 185 7.59 -20.30 1.73
C CYS A 185 8.20 -20.88 3.02
N LEU A 186 9.43 -20.48 3.35
CA LEU A 186 10.07 -20.67 4.67
C LEU A 186 10.88 -19.39 5.04
N PRO A 187 11.27 -19.17 6.31
CA PRO A 187 10.50 -18.79 7.50
C PRO A 187 10.44 -17.24 7.67
N ILE A 188 9.26 -16.60 7.74
CA ILE A 188 8.48 -16.18 8.94
C ILE A 188 9.11 -15.03 9.76
N CYS A 189 8.64 -13.79 9.57
CA CYS A 189 8.65 -12.74 10.60
C CYS A 189 7.32 -12.79 11.40
N PRO A 190 7.31 -12.88 12.73
CA PRO A 190 6.14 -13.33 13.49
C PRO A 190 5.03 -12.28 13.69
N THR A 191 5.17 -11.05 13.21
CA THR A 191 4.35 -9.94 13.73
C THR A 191 3.48 -9.20 12.70
N PRO A 192 2.21 -8.89 13.05
CA PRO A 192 1.35 -8.04 12.22
C PRO A 192 1.95 -6.65 12.12
N SER A 193 1.93 -6.10 10.91
CA SER A 193 2.47 -4.77 10.63
C SER A 193 1.56 -4.02 9.67
N SER A 194 1.32 -2.75 9.96
CA SER A 194 0.61 -1.87 9.02
C SER A 194 1.50 -0.69 8.64
N PHE A 195 1.52 -0.33 7.37
CA PHE A 195 2.27 0.83 6.89
C PHE A 195 1.30 1.80 6.26
N SER A 196 1.44 3.08 6.57
CA SER A 196 0.58 4.14 6.07
C SER A 196 1.41 5.25 5.47
N PHE A 197 1.15 5.56 4.21
CA PHE A 197 1.53 6.82 3.59
C PHE A 197 0.40 7.81 3.78
N THR A 198 0.75 9.07 3.94
CA THR A 198 -0.19 10.18 3.81
C THR A 198 0.42 11.24 2.90
N VAL A 199 -0.26 11.55 1.80
CA VAL A 199 0.02 12.70 0.95
C VAL A 199 -0.97 13.79 1.29
N MET A 200 -0.50 14.93 1.76
CA MET A 200 -1.37 16.05 2.10
C MET A 200 -1.33 17.14 1.03
N LEU A 201 -2.51 17.67 0.68
CA LEU A 201 -2.69 18.87 -0.14
C LEU A 201 -3.57 19.88 0.61
N LEU A 202 -2.99 20.97 1.11
CA LEU A 202 -3.72 22.19 1.52
C LEU A 202 -4.95 22.00 2.44
N ARG A 203 -4.94 20.98 3.32
CA ARG A 203 -6.00 20.45 4.25
C ARG A 203 -6.63 19.10 3.88
N ARG A 204 -6.20 18.46 2.79
CA ARG A 204 -6.67 17.15 2.32
C ARG A 204 -5.59 16.11 2.52
N SER A 205 -5.97 14.85 2.64
CA SER A 205 -5.04 13.75 2.75
C SER A 205 -5.44 12.57 1.86
N LEU A 206 -4.49 12.10 1.06
CA LEU A 206 -4.50 10.78 0.45
C LEU A 206 -3.74 9.84 1.40
N HIS A 207 -4.45 8.92 2.04
CA HIS A 207 -3.84 7.90 2.87
C HIS A 207 -3.68 6.60 2.08
N ILE A 208 -2.47 6.09 1.93
CA ILE A 208 -2.26 4.77 1.34
C ILE A 208 -1.79 3.86 2.45
N THR A 209 -2.64 2.97 2.93
CA THR A 209 -2.34 2.11 4.06
C THR A 209 -2.35 0.66 3.62
N TRP A 210 -1.43 -0.16 4.09
CA TRP A 210 -1.48 -1.61 3.90
C TRP A 210 -1.38 -2.27 5.26
N MET A 211 -2.12 -3.36 5.44
CA MET A 211 -2.05 -4.20 6.62
C MET A 211 -1.52 -5.58 6.25
N GLN A 212 -0.52 -6.05 6.98
CA GLN A 212 -0.13 -7.44 7.05
C GLN A 212 -0.86 -8.06 8.23
N THR A 213 -1.97 -8.73 7.94
CA THR A 213 -2.63 -9.61 8.91
C THR A 213 -1.80 -10.88 9.12
N PRO A 214 -1.95 -11.57 10.28
CA PRO A 214 -1.26 -12.81 10.62
C PRO A 214 -1.25 -13.83 9.47
#